data_AF-A0A9D9CAT8-F1
#
_entry.id   AF-A0A9D9CAT8-F1
#
_cell.length_a   1.000
_cell.length_b   1.000
_cell.length_c   1.000
_cell.angle_alpha   90.00
_cell.angle_beta   90.00
_cell.angle_gamma   90.00
#
_symmetry.space_group_name_H-M   'P 1'
#
loop_
_entity.id
_entity.type
_entity.pdbx_description
1 polymer ?
#
loop_
_entity_poly.entity_id
_entity_poly.type
_entity_poly.pdbx_seq_one_letter_code
_entity_poly.pdbx_strand_id
1 'polypeptide(L)'
;MVERNCPVCGKHFVRAAKHLYKEGKRLFCSWTCYIHRDETDAPRAVEQYTEYGTAKRTYKSVDEAAAMIEGNALDIVEACQNCTFYKGYLWRYKNDVS
;
A
#
# COMPACT_ATOMS: atom_id res chain seq x y z
N MET A 1 -12.77 -28.06 5.66
CA MET A 1 -11.85 -27.11 6.34
C MET A 1 -11.15 -26.30 5.27
N VAL A 2 -10.66 -25.11 5.57
CA VAL A 2 -9.96 -24.24 4.61
C VAL A 2 -8.51 -24.08 5.05
N GLU A 3 -7.61 -24.41 4.13
CA GLU A 3 -6.17 -24.29 4.29
C GLU A 3 -5.69 -23.07 3.49
N ARG A 4 -4.99 -22.14 4.15
CA ARG A 4 -4.42 -20.95 3.52
C ARG A 4 -3.14 -20.54 4.22
N ASN A 5 -2.34 -19.78 3.50
CA ASN A 5 -1.26 -18.99 4.08
C ASN A 5 -1.82 -17.61 4.46
N CYS A 6 -1.42 -17.13 5.63
CA CYS A 6 -1.79 -15.79 6.07
C CYS A 6 -1.08 -14.74 5.21
N PRO A 7 -1.79 -13.73 4.69
CA PRO A 7 -1.17 -12.70 3.87
C PRO A 7 -0.20 -11.81 4.66
N VAL A 8 -0.34 -11.73 5.99
CA VAL A 8 0.50 -10.89 6.86
C VAL A 8 1.71 -11.65 7.41
N CYS A 9 1.47 -12.83 7.97
CA CYS A 9 2.50 -13.59 8.69
C CYS A 9 3.16 -14.70 7.84
N GLY A 10 2.62 -15.02 6.66
CA GLY A 10 3.06 -16.16 5.84
C GLY A 10 2.78 -17.54 6.42
N LYS A 11 2.33 -17.63 7.69
CA LYS A 11 2.06 -18.90 8.38
C LYS A 11 0.95 -19.68 7.67
N HIS A 12 1.19 -20.97 7.50
CA HIS A 12 0.17 -21.93 7.08
C HIS A 12 -0.79 -22.22 8.23
N PHE A 13 -2.09 -22.13 7.98
CA PHE A 13 -3.10 -22.44 8.99
C PHE A 13 -4.35 -23.07 8.39
N VAL A 14 -5.01 -23.91 9.20
CA VAL A 14 -6.23 -24.62 8.84
C VAL A 14 -7.36 -24.13 9.74
N ARG A 15 -8.49 -23.72 9.15
CA ARG A 15 -9.67 -23.25 9.89
C ARG A 15 -10.95 -23.91 9.37
N ALA A 16 -11.92 -24.09 10.26
CA ALA A 16 -13.24 -24.53 9.87
C ALA A 16 -13.96 -23.46 9.04
N ALA A 17 -14.74 -23.88 8.04
CA ALA A 17 -15.44 -22.97 7.12
C ALA A 17 -16.40 -21.99 7.82
N LYS A 18 -16.85 -22.32 9.03
CA LYS A 18 -17.69 -21.46 9.89
C LYS A 18 -17.00 -20.20 10.40
N HIS A 19 -15.67 -20.13 10.36
CA HIS A 19 -14.88 -18.94 10.73
C HIS A 19 -14.49 -18.10 9.50
N LEU A 20 -15.06 -18.40 8.34
CA LEU A 20 -15.01 -17.53 7.17
C LEU A 20 -16.10 -16.47 7.35
N TYR A 21 -15.75 -15.31 7.89
CA TYR A 21 -16.67 -14.18 7.90
C TYR A 21 -17.03 -13.86 6.44
N LYS A 22 -18.32 -13.99 6.12
CA LYS A 22 -18.86 -13.75 4.78
C LYS A 22 -18.52 -12.31 4.36
N GLU A 23 -18.22 -12.19 3.08
CA GLU A 23 -17.88 -10.96 2.34
C GLU A 23 -16.47 -10.41 2.59
N GLY A 24 -15.52 -10.79 1.71
CA GLY A 24 -14.23 -10.09 1.59
C GLY A 24 -12.95 -10.92 1.72
N LYS A 25 -12.83 -12.03 0.99
CA LYS A 25 -11.60 -12.60 0.36
C LYS A 25 -10.27 -12.75 1.14
N ARG A 26 -10.11 -12.43 2.43
CA ARG A 26 -8.80 -12.58 3.13
C ARG A 26 -8.94 -13.27 4.48
N LEU A 27 -8.19 -14.36 4.65
CA LEU A 27 -8.11 -15.14 5.88
C LEU A 27 -6.77 -14.89 6.57
N PHE A 28 -6.81 -14.68 7.88
CA PHE A 28 -5.63 -14.34 8.69
C PHE A 28 -5.36 -15.42 9.74
N CYS A 29 -4.07 -15.64 10.06
CA CYS A 29 -3.63 -16.67 11.01
C CYS A 29 -4.09 -16.39 12.46
N SER A 30 -4.28 -15.10 12.82
CA SER A 30 -4.62 -14.61 14.15
C SER A 30 -5.37 -13.26 14.08
N TRP A 31 -5.95 -12.82 15.20
CA TRP A 31 -6.51 -11.47 15.37
C TRP A 31 -5.46 -10.38 15.13
N THR A 32 -4.23 -10.59 15.61
CA THR A 32 -3.09 -9.69 15.32
C THR A 32 -2.85 -9.53 13.82
N CYS A 33 -2.85 -10.61 13.04
CA CYS A 33 -2.72 -10.49 11.59
C CYS A 33 -3.94 -9.86 10.91
N TYR A 34 -5.12 -9.92 11.52
CA TYR A 34 -6.29 -9.22 11.01
C TYR A 34 -6.21 -7.71 11.23
N ILE A 35 -5.75 -7.24 12.40
CA ILE A 35 -5.57 -5.80 12.65
C ILE A 35 -4.39 -5.23 11.85
N HIS A 36 -3.35 -6.03 11.62
CA HIS A 36 -2.18 -5.69 10.79
C HIS A 36 -2.41 -6.06 9.31
N ARG A 37 -3.66 -6.22 8.88
CA ARG A 37 -3.99 -6.53 7.47
C ARG A 37 -3.51 -5.45 6.50
N ASP A 38 -3.39 -4.22 7.00
CA ASP A 38 -2.95 -3.04 6.25
C ASP A 38 -1.42 -2.83 6.36
N GLU A 39 -0.73 -3.50 7.30
CA GLU A 39 0.73 -3.43 7.47
C GLU A 39 1.52 -4.19 6.40
N THR A 40 0.84 -4.98 5.55
CA THR A 40 1.45 -5.55 4.34
C THR A 40 1.55 -4.56 3.19
N ASP A 41 0.90 -3.39 3.28
CA ASP A 41 1.38 -2.20 2.59
C ASP A 41 2.57 -1.68 3.39
N ALA A 42 3.72 -2.34 3.23
CA ALA A 42 4.98 -1.68 3.51
C ALA A 42 4.89 -0.29 2.87
N PRO A 43 5.23 0.78 3.60
CA PRO A 43 5.09 2.14 3.11
C PRO A 43 5.67 2.20 1.70
N ARG A 44 4.79 2.38 0.71
CA ARG A 44 5.23 2.37 -0.68
C ARG A 44 6.03 3.64 -0.87
N ALA A 45 7.34 3.48 -0.99
CA ALA A 45 8.21 4.58 -1.29
C ALA A 45 7.73 5.25 -2.58
N VAL A 46 7.70 6.58 -2.57
CA VAL A 46 7.26 7.38 -3.71
C VAL A 46 8.37 8.31 -4.17
N GLU A 47 8.41 8.51 -5.47
CA GLU A 47 9.36 9.38 -6.15
C GLU A 47 8.59 10.54 -6.77
N GLN A 48 9.12 11.74 -6.54
CA GLN A 48 8.62 13.00 -7.07
C GLN A 48 9.45 13.39 -8.28
N TYR A 49 8.79 13.65 -9.41
CA TYR A 49 9.41 14.08 -10.66
C TYR A 49 8.93 15.48 -11.04
N THR A 50 9.78 16.22 -11.73
CA THR A 50 9.42 17.50 -12.36
C THR A 50 8.59 17.28 -13.63
N GLU A 51 8.05 18.36 -14.19
CA GLU A 51 7.36 18.35 -15.50
C GLU A 51 8.23 17.78 -16.65
N TYR A 52 9.55 17.83 -16.50
CA TYR A 52 10.53 17.31 -17.46
C TYR A 52 10.90 15.83 -17.20
N GLY A 53 10.27 15.19 -16.20
CA GLY A 53 10.55 13.79 -15.84
C GLY A 53 11.83 13.58 -15.04
N THR A 54 12.45 14.64 -14.50
CA THR A 54 13.64 14.51 -13.66
C THR A 54 13.24 14.19 -12.22
N ALA A 55 13.71 13.07 -11.68
CA ALA A 55 13.49 12.71 -10.28
C ALA A 55 14.13 13.76 -9.37
N LYS A 56 13.31 14.40 -8.52
CA LYS A 56 13.72 15.47 -7.61
C LYS A 56 13.93 14.94 -6.20
N ARG A 57 13.02 14.11 -5.70
CA ARG A 57 13.04 13.58 -4.32
C ARG A 57 12.41 12.20 -4.25
N THR A 58 12.90 11.41 -3.30
CA THR A 58 12.38 10.09 -2.97
C THR A 58 11.98 10.07 -1.50
N TYR A 59 10.79 9.59 -1.23
CA TYR A 59 10.21 9.47 0.11
C TYR A 59 10.03 7.98 0.44
N LYS A 60 10.17 7.63 1.71
CA LYS A 60 9.99 6.26 2.20
C LYS A 60 8.52 5.85 2.16
N SER A 61 7.59 6.80 2.28
CA SER A 61 6.15 6.56 2.23
C SER A 61 5.39 7.72 1.59
N VAL A 62 4.14 7.45 1.21
CA VAL A 62 3.20 8.48 0.77
C VAL A 62 2.89 9.47 1.90
N ASP A 63 2.76 8.98 3.14
CA ASP A 63 2.52 9.84 4.31
C ASP A 63 3.68 10.80 4.57
N GLU A 64 4.93 10.34 4.42
CA GLU A 64 6.12 11.18 4.55
C GLU A 64 6.14 12.25 3.44
N ALA A 65 5.80 11.86 2.21
CA ALA A 65 5.67 12.82 1.11
C ALA A 65 4.59 13.87 1.42
N ALA A 66 3.40 13.44 1.83
CA ALA A 66 2.28 14.31 2.18
C ALA A 66 2.63 15.30 3.28
N ALA A 67 3.31 14.83 4.34
CA ALA A 67 3.79 15.69 5.42
C ALA A 67 4.80 16.75 4.93
N MET A 68 5.69 16.38 4.00
CA MET A 68 6.73 17.29 3.49
C MET A 68 6.23 18.32 2.47
N ILE A 69 5.13 18.03 1.77
CA ILE A 69 4.51 18.96 0.80
C ILE A 69 3.24 19.63 1.33
N GLU A 70 2.91 19.44 2.61
CA GLU A 70 1.67 19.90 3.24
C GLU A 70 0.44 19.53 2.40
N GLY A 71 0.36 18.25 2.00
CA GLY A 71 -0.66 17.68 1.12
C GLY A 71 -1.41 16.51 1.75
N ASN A 72 -2.30 15.90 0.97
CA ASN A 72 -3.04 14.71 1.37
C ASN A 72 -2.38 13.44 0.79
N ALA A 73 -2.20 12.42 1.62
CA ALA A 73 -1.67 11.13 1.19
C ALA A 73 -2.54 10.48 0.11
N LEU A 74 -3.88 10.59 0.21
CA LEU A 74 -4.81 10.02 -0.76
C LEU A 74 -4.63 10.62 -2.16
N ASP A 75 -4.44 11.93 -2.24
CA ASP A 75 -4.23 12.61 -3.54
C ASP A 75 -2.91 12.16 -4.19
N ILE A 76 -1.87 11.91 -3.39
CA ILE A 76 -0.60 11.39 -3.89
C ILE A 76 -0.75 9.95 -4.39
N VAL A 77 -1.52 9.10 -3.68
CA VAL A 77 -1.88 7.74 -4.16
C VAL A 77 -2.61 7.82 -5.50
N GLU A 78 -3.61 8.71 -5.60
CA GLU A 78 -4.37 8.91 -6.83
C GLU A 78 -3.48 9.40 -7.98
N ALA A 79 -2.53 10.30 -7.69
CA ALA A 79 -1.56 10.78 -8.66
C ALA A 79 -0.61 9.67 -9.16
N CYS A 80 -0.13 8.81 -8.24
CA CYS A 80 0.66 7.65 -8.60
C CYS A 80 -0.09 6.70 -9.54
N GLN A 81 -1.37 6.43 -9.26
CA GLN A 81 -2.21 5.48 -10.01
C GLN A 81 -2.64 6.02 -11.37
N ASN A 82 -3.07 7.29 -11.42
CA ASN A 82 -3.61 7.90 -12.64
C ASN A 82 -2.55 8.59 -13.49
N CYS A 83 -1.27 8.55 -13.08
CA CYS A 83 -0.18 9.27 -13.74
C CYS A 83 -0.43 10.79 -13.83
N THR A 84 -1.11 11.36 -12.84
CA THR A 84 -1.49 12.78 -12.86
C THR A 84 -0.52 13.65 -12.06
N PHE A 85 -0.54 14.95 -12.34
CA PHE A 85 0.24 15.93 -11.60
C PHE A 85 -0.49 16.30 -10.30
N TYR A 86 0.23 16.28 -9.18
CA TYR A 86 -0.24 16.81 -7.90
C TYR A 86 0.74 17.85 -7.38
N LYS A 87 0.22 19.04 -7.07
CA LYS A 87 1.01 20.21 -6.63
C LYS A 87 2.15 20.58 -7.59
N GLY A 88 1.95 20.36 -8.90
CA GLY A 88 2.95 20.65 -9.94
C GLY A 88 4.05 19.61 -10.11
N TYR A 89 3.93 18.43 -9.48
CA TYR A 89 4.87 17.33 -9.60
C TYR A 89 4.18 16.05 -10.04
N LEU A 90 4.92 15.19 -10.75
CA LEU A 90 4.49 13.83 -11.07
C LEU A 90 4.94 12.88 -9.97
N TRP A 91 4.09 11.93 -9.59
CA TRP A 91 4.36 10.98 -8.51
C TRP A 91 4.35 9.54 -9.03
N ARG A 92 5.33 8.72 -8.61
CA ARG A 92 5.40 7.29 -8.92
C ARG A 92 5.81 6.48 -7.70
N TYR A 93 5.40 5.21 -7.66
CA TYR A 93 5.92 4.27 -6.66
C TYR A 93 7.30 3.77 -7.07
N LYS A 94 8.23 3.71 -6.11
CA LYS A 94 9.64 3.35 -6.30
C LYS A 94 9.87 1.90 -6.78
N ASN A 95 8.85 1.06 -6.78
CA ASN A 95 8.91 -0.34 -7.20
C ASN A 95 7.79 -0.71 -8.18
N ASP A 96 7.17 0.28 -8.83
CA ASP A 96 6.22 -0.02 -9.91
C ASP A 96 7.03 -0.46 -11.14
N VAL A 97 7.34 -1.76 -11.18
CA VAL A 97 7.96 -2.40 -12.33
C VAL A 97 6.87 -2.54 -13.38
N SER A 98 7.06 -1.84 -14.51
CA SER A 98 6.19 -1.95 -15.69
C SER A 98 6.31 -3.33 -16.33
#